data_AF-D1PFV7-F1
#
_entry.id   AF-D1PFV7-F1
#
_cell.length_a   1.000
_cell.length_b   1.000
_cell.length_c   1.000
_cell.angle_alpha   90.00
_cell.angle_beta   90.00
_cell.angle_gamma   90.00
#
_symmetry.space_group_name_H-M   'P 1'
#
loop_
_entity.id
_entity.type
_entity.pdbx_description
1 polymer ?
#
loop_
_entity_poly.entity_id
_entity_poly.type
_entity_poly.pdbx_seq_one_letter_code
_entity_poly.pdbx_strand_id
1 'polypeptide(L)'
;MKKMNLLVMSLVSAAALSFTSCSDSEDLANDKAGQENVDGFYITLNVQTPKANGTRTSQTDRTTEKATDDEAKVTTGTFYLYDGDKCIFKKQITDADWQQKTSDKQNTGITKAIKVSVNGVTEGKKYQVYFLAGNETSSNPISDTFTATYTGTNSSLATAGSFVMFNQNDKQNKLGGDKATVTFTSANKTATNPAQCENIYLDRIVARIDAPSADDAKNITVVTGENAPATENIADWVEGIAYQNYAVSNLNTKTNVMQQWENEYAKFLAPVGTYTLDYDTYGDKFNNNGSLDNFGKAASNYVLENTTGDLKKATAVYLCYKANVKNTADKDFEDGTFYRYDGKIYTSLQQIYKDPTVEYPFVNKDTGVKVEPAEAIKEIKDENGKLKDENILATFREKYNIDVYEQGLMYYRVALDDQSYKFSSTNLYYSILRNSIYKLKVDNVYDLGRDVPNGPTPDDKKPNYYLQCTVTVNQWVVSEQSVSLK
;
A
#
# COMPACT_ATOMS: atom_id res chain seq x y z
N MET A 1 48.98 6.33 -17.42
CA MET A 1 48.53 7.18 -16.29
C MET A 1 47.25 6.58 -15.72
N LYS A 2 47.36 5.91 -14.56
CA LYS A 2 46.23 5.35 -13.80
C LYS A 2 45.54 6.48 -13.05
N LYS A 3 44.20 6.46 -12.98
CA LYS A 3 43.43 7.24 -11.99
C LYS A 3 42.58 6.29 -11.13
N MET A 4 43.08 6.08 -9.91
CA MET A 4 42.36 5.80 -8.64
C MET A 4 41.26 6.85 -8.41
N ASN A 5 40.27 6.75 -7.54
CA ASN A 5 39.72 5.76 -6.59
C ASN A 5 38.42 6.44 -6.13
N LEU A 6 37.33 5.70 -5.90
CA LEU A 6 36.40 6.09 -4.83
C LEU A 6 35.87 4.80 -4.19
N LEU A 7 36.61 4.38 -3.17
CA LEU A 7 36.18 3.33 -2.25
C LEU A 7 35.11 3.95 -1.35
N VAL A 8 33.87 3.49 -1.51
CA VAL A 8 32.79 3.73 -0.55
C VAL A 8 33.21 3.04 0.75
N MET A 9 33.66 3.83 1.73
CA MET A 9 33.93 3.32 3.07
C MET A 9 32.60 2.96 3.72
N SER A 10 32.39 1.66 3.90
CA SER A 10 31.38 1.12 4.82
C SER A 10 31.70 1.60 6.23
N LEU A 11 30.88 2.50 6.78
CA LEU A 11 30.81 2.71 8.22
C LEU A 11 30.21 1.45 8.85
N VAL A 12 31.06 0.57 9.35
CA VAL A 12 30.67 -0.44 10.34
C VAL A 12 30.47 0.31 11.65
N SER A 13 29.23 0.69 11.95
CA SER A 13 28.85 1.19 13.27
C SER A 13 29.07 0.07 14.29
N ALA A 14 30.09 0.21 15.13
CA ALA A 14 30.26 -0.61 16.32
C ALA A 14 29.05 -0.36 17.24
N ALA A 15 28.11 -1.30 17.29
CA ALA A 15 26.99 -1.25 18.22
C ALA A 15 27.53 -1.42 19.64
N ALA A 16 27.58 -0.31 20.39
CA ALA A 16 27.70 -0.37 21.84
C ALA A 16 26.47 -1.10 22.40
N LEU A 17 26.68 -2.16 23.19
CA LEU A 17 25.64 -2.90 23.91
C LEU A 17 25.00 -1.97 24.96
N SER A 18 24.03 -1.16 24.56
CA SER A 18 23.28 -0.31 25.48
C SER A 18 22.17 -1.12 26.16
N PHE A 19 22.49 -1.64 27.35
CA PHE A 19 21.47 -2.07 28.31
C PHE A 19 20.95 -0.82 29.01
N THR A 20 19.67 -0.51 28.86
CA THR A 20 19.06 0.60 29.60
C THR A 20 17.92 0.05 30.44
N SER A 21 18.07 0.10 31.76
CA SER A 21 16.95 -0.04 32.68
C SER A 21 16.05 1.18 32.49
N CYS A 22 14.79 0.97 32.12
CA CYS A 22 13.85 2.05 31.80
C CYS A 22 13.14 2.62 33.05
N SER A 23 13.79 2.63 34.22
CA SER A 23 13.23 3.24 35.43
C SER A 23 13.33 4.76 35.39
N ASP A 24 12.26 5.43 35.84
CA ASP A 24 12.17 6.87 35.98
C ASP A 24 13.36 7.45 36.77
N SER A 25 13.84 8.59 36.29
CA SER A 25 15.16 9.16 36.59
C SER A 25 15.27 9.86 37.95
N GLU A 26 15.10 9.14 39.05
CA GLU A 26 15.36 9.71 40.40
C GLU A 26 16.43 8.96 41.22
N ASP A 27 17.01 7.84 40.74
CA ASP A 27 17.92 7.06 41.60
C ASP A 27 19.19 6.50 40.93
N LEU A 28 19.72 7.15 39.89
CA LEU A 28 20.96 6.71 39.25
C LEU A 28 21.98 7.85 39.09
N ALA A 29 22.39 8.39 40.24
CA ALA A 29 23.63 9.14 40.37
C ALA A 29 24.70 8.29 41.07
N ASN A 30 25.11 7.17 40.45
CA ASN A 30 26.45 6.58 40.59
C ASN A 30 26.57 5.28 39.79
N ASP A 31 27.38 5.27 38.74
CA ASP A 31 28.66 4.58 38.74
C ASP A 31 29.10 4.14 37.32
N LYS A 32 30.26 4.68 36.93
CA LYS A 32 31.18 4.03 36.00
C LYS A 32 31.82 2.86 36.74
N ALA A 33 31.30 1.65 36.59
CA ALA A 33 31.97 0.45 37.07
C ALA A 33 31.67 -0.73 36.11
N GLY A 34 32.65 -1.63 36.01
CA GLY A 34 32.62 -2.80 35.14
C GLY A 34 31.39 -3.68 35.34
N GLN A 35 31.14 -4.53 34.35
CA GLN A 35 30.02 -5.46 34.26
C GLN A 35 30.13 -6.59 35.30
N GLU A 36 30.25 -6.26 36.59
CA GLU A 36 30.28 -7.22 37.69
C GLU A 36 28.85 -7.66 38.08
N ASN A 37 28.63 -8.98 38.05
CA ASN A 37 27.73 -9.77 38.88
C ASN A 37 26.44 -9.12 39.44
N VAL A 38 25.63 -8.48 38.59
CA VAL A 38 24.21 -8.33 38.92
C VAL A 38 23.53 -9.69 38.71
N ASP A 39 22.90 -10.23 39.76
CA ASP A 39 22.00 -11.40 39.68
C ASP A 39 20.95 -11.11 38.60
N GLY A 40 20.91 -11.94 37.56
CA GLY A 40 20.03 -11.72 36.42
C GLY A 40 19.43 -13.02 35.93
N PHE A 41 18.29 -12.93 35.28
CA PHE A 41 17.66 -14.06 34.61
C PHE A 41 18.08 -14.09 33.14
N TYR A 42 17.96 -15.26 32.53
CA TYR A 42 18.17 -15.43 31.09
C TYR A 42 16.85 -15.75 30.40
N ILE A 43 16.68 -15.23 29.19
CA ILE A 43 15.51 -15.49 28.33
C ILE A 43 15.94 -15.87 26.92
N THR A 44 15.21 -16.78 26.30
CA THR A 44 15.24 -17.03 24.85
C THR A 44 13.91 -16.58 24.25
N LEU A 45 13.99 -15.83 23.15
CA LEU A 45 12.83 -15.35 22.41
C LEU A 45 12.59 -16.27 21.21
N ASN A 46 11.33 -16.67 21.01
CA ASN A 46 10.87 -17.27 19.77
C ASN A 46 9.94 -16.28 19.04
N VAL A 47 10.49 -15.61 18.03
CA VAL A 47 9.72 -14.73 17.16
C VAL A 47 9.16 -15.54 16.01
N GLN A 48 7.90 -15.27 15.67
CA GLN A 48 7.25 -15.95 14.56
C GLN A 48 6.73 -14.92 13.58
N THR A 49 7.28 -14.92 12.37
CA THR A 49 6.71 -14.16 11.27
C THR A 49 5.36 -14.77 10.85
N PRO A 50 4.51 -14.00 10.16
CA PRO A 50 3.19 -14.47 9.73
C PRO A 50 3.28 -15.82 9.02
N LYS A 51 2.40 -16.77 9.35
CA LYS A 51 2.41 -18.13 8.78
C LYS A 51 1.06 -18.53 8.21
N ALA A 52 1.07 -19.48 7.28
CA ALA A 52 -0.10 -19.92 6.51
C ALA A 52 -1.27 -20.49 7.33
N ASN A 53 -1.06 -20.83 8.61
CA ASN A 53 -2.01 -21.61 9.38
C ASN A 53 -3.09 -20.81 10.14
N GLY A 54 -3.40 -19.58 9.70
CA GLY A 54 -4.68 -18.93 9.98
C GLY A 54 -4.82 -18.17 11.29
N THR A 55 -3.77 -17.51 11.80
CA THR A 55 -3.78 -16.84 13.11
C THR A 55 -4.22 -15.37 13.13
N ARG A 56 -4.75 -14.81 12.02
CA ARG A 56 -5.59 -13.60 12.09
C ARG A 56 -7.04 -14.05 12.11
N THR A 57 -7.82 -13.57 13.07
CA THR A 57 -9.23 -13.91 13.32
C THR A 57 -10.00 -14.33 12.07
N SER A 58 -10.31 -15.63 11.99
CA SER A 58 -11.28 -16.31 11.11
C SER A 58 -11.63 -15.57 9.81
N GLN A 59 -10.85 -15.81 8.76
CA GLN A 59 -11.30 -15.52 7.41
C GLN A 59 -11.00 -16.74 6.55
N THR A 60 -11.92 -17.70 6.61
CA THR A 60 -11.93 -18.90 5.75
C THR A 60 -11.88 -18.57 4.27
N ASP A 61 -12.18 -17.32 3.91
CA ASP A 61 -12.35 -16.86 2.54
C ASP A 61 -11.09 -16.17 1.99
N ARG A 62 -10.03 -16.03 2.79
CA ARG A 62 -8.73 -15.53 2.30
C ARG A 62 -7.86 -16.67 1.81
N THR A 63 -7.23 -16.48 0.66
CA THR A 63 -6.13 -17.35 0.26
C THR A 63 -4.82 -16.86 0.86
N THR A 64 -3.90 -17.78 1.00
CA THR A 64 -2.58 -17.53 1.56
C THR A 64 -1.59 -17.24 0.44
N GLU A 65 -0.80 -16.18 0.59
CA GLU A 65 0.24 -15.80 -0.37
C GLU A 65 1.61 -15.83 0.30
N LYS A 66 2.58 -16.41 -0.40
CA LYS A 66 3.93 -16.59 0.12
C LYS A 66 4.69 -15.28 0.10
N ALA A 67 5.35 -15.01 1.21
CA ALA A 67 6.34 -13.97 1.34
C ALA A 67 7.60 -14.38 0.58
N THR A 68 8.29 -13.40 0.00
CA THR A 68 9.66 -13.59 -0.48
C THR A 68 10.61 -13.70 0.71
N ASP A 69 11.84 -14.14 0.45
CA ASP A 69 12.87 -14.25 1.48
C ASP A 69 13.17 -12.89 2.14
N ASP A 70 13.23 -11.82 1.34
CA ASP A 70 13.46 -10.47 1.86
C ASP A 70 12.28 -9.91 2.65
N GLU A 71 11.05 -10.31 2.32
CA GLU A 71 9.85 -9.97 3.09
C GLU A 71 9.76 -10.77 4.40
N ALA A 72 10.41 -11.93 4.51
CA ALA A 72 10.31 -12.86 5.64
C ALA A 72 11.48 -12.79 6.64
N LYS A 73 12.63 -12.28 6.22
CA LYS A 73 13.83 -12.13 7.06
C LYS A 73 13.60 -11.19 8.24
N VAL A 74 14.06 -11.64 9.40
CA VAL A 74 14.26 -10.86 10.63
C VAL A 74 15.72 -11.01 11.02
N THR A 75 16.50 -9.96 10.77
CA THR A 75 17.95 -9.94 11.01
C THR A 75 18.31 -9.14 12.26
N THR A 76 17.53 -8.11 12.55
CA THR A 76 17.68 -7.21 13.70
C THR A 76 16.31 -6.90 14.31
N GLY A 77 16.32 -6.40 15.54
CA GLY A 77 15.14 -5.82 16.16
C GLY A 77 15.41 -5.34 17.57
N THR A 78 14.37 -4.91 18.28
CA THR A 78 14.43 -4.54 19.69
C THR A 78 13.50 -5.43 20.49
N PHE A 79 14.06 -6.10 21.50
CA PHE A 79 13.32 -6.83 22.53
C PHE A 79 12.91 -5.86 23.64
N TYR A 80 11.66 -5.96 24.10
CA TYR A 80 11.15 -5.25 25.26
C TYR A 80 10.48 -6.20 26.25
N LEU A 81 10.68 -5.95 27.53
CA LEU A 81 10.02 -6.63 28.65
C LEU A 81 9.19 -5.61 29.43
N TYR A 82 7.91 -5.92 29.60
CA TYR A 82 6.93 -5.05 30.23
C TYR A 82 6.35 -5.66 31.51
N ASP A 83 6.21 -4.81 32.52
CA ASP A 83 5.45 -5.06 33.74
C ASP A 83 4.20 -4.18 33.73
N GLY A 84 3.06 -4.78 33.38
CA GLY A 84 1.87 -4.02 33.00
C GLY A 84 2.19 -3.10 31.81
N ASP A 85 1.94 -1.81 31.98
CA ASP A 85 2.18 -0.79 30.94
C ASP A 85 3.61 -0.21 30.98
N LYS A 86 4.46 -0.63 31.93
CA LYS A 86 5.82 -0.10 32.10
C LYS A 86 6.85 -1.01 31.43
N CYS A 87 7.57 -0.47 30.45
CA CYS A 87 8.78 -1.09 29.94
C CYS A 87 9.84 -1.11 31.04
N ILE A 88 10.28 -2.30 31.47
CA ILE A 88 11.31 -2.45 32.52
C ILE A 88 12.67 -2.82 31.94
N PHE A 89 12.72 -3.45 30.76
CA PHE A 89 13.96 -3.82 30.09
C PHE A 89 13.80 -3.71 28.58
N LYS A 90 14.85 -3.24 27.90
CA LYS A 90 14.95 -3.31 26.43
C LYS A 90 16.37 -3.67 26.00
N LYS A 91 16.48 -4.38 24.87
CA LYS A 91 17.76 -4.76 24.26
C LYS A 91 17.65 -4.78 22.74
N GLN A 92 18.62 -4.15 22.07
CA GLN A 92 18.82 -4.35 20.63
C GLN A 92 19.30 -5.77 20.36
N ILE A 93 18.58 -6.48 19.49
CA ILE A 93 18.93 -7.80 18.97
C ILE A 93 19.61 -7.61 17.62
N THR A 94 20.81 -8.14 17.51
CA THR A 94 21.63 -8.08 16.30
C THR A 94 21.73 -9.44 15.64
N ASP A 95 22.35 -9.49 14.46
CA ASP A 95 22.58 -10.73 13.71
C ASP A 95 23.26 -11.83 14.55
N ALA A 96 24.15 -11.43 15.47
CA ALA A 96 24.91 -12.32 16.34
C ALA A 96 24.10 -12.91 17.52
N ASP A 97 22.97 -12.31 17.86
CA ASP A 97 22.11 -12.78 18.95
C ASP A 97 21.20 -13.95 18.53
N TRP A 98 21.08 -14.21 17.23
CA TRP A 98 20.26 -15.31 16.71
C TRP A 98 20.97 -16.67 16.83
N GLN A 99 20.23 -17.67 17.28
CA GLN A 99 20.57 -19.09 17.15
C GLN A 99 19.94 -19.66 15.86
N GLN A 100 18.71 -19.24 15.55
CA GLN A 100 17.99 -19.56 14.33
C GLN A 100 17.36 -18.29 13.77
N LYS A 101 17.48 -18.06 12.47
CA LYS A 101 16.91 -16.88 11.78
C LYS A 101 15.69 -17.27 10.96
N THR A 102 14.84 -16.29 10.70
CA THR A 102 13.71 -16.47 9.80
C THR A 102 14.12 -16.35 8.32
N SER A 103 13.32 -16.95 7.44
CA SER A 103 13.40 -16.90 5.98
C SER A 103 12.04 -17.20 5.36
N ASP A 104 11.95 -17.24 4.03
CA ASP A 104 10.76 -17.68 3.28
C ASP A 104 10.33 -19.14 3.56
N LYS A 105 11.21 -19.94 4.14
CA LYS A 105 11.01 -21.36 4.49
C LYS A 105 11.04 -21.64 5.99
N GLN A 106 11.52 -20.68 6.78
CA GLN A 106 11.65 -20.78 8.23
C GLN A 106 10.98 -19.56 8.86
N ASN A 107 9.77 -19.72 9.37
CA ASN A 107 9.01 -18.60 9.96
C ASN A 107 9.36 -18.34 11.43
N THR A 108 10.21 -19.16 12.04
CA THR A 108 10.60 -19.04 13.46
C THR A 108 12.04 -18.54 13.59
N GLY A 109 12.22 -17.48 14.37
CA GLY A 109 13.51 -16.95 14.79
C GLY A 109 13.72 -17.23 16.28
N ILE A 110 14.84 -17.83 16.64
CA ILE A 110 15.18 -18.18 18.03
C ILE A 110 16.46 -17.47 18.42
N THR A 111 16.44 -16.72 19.51
CA THR A 111 17.64 -16.06 20.03
C THR A 111 18.48 -17.02 20.87
N LYS A 112 19.78 -16.73 20.97
CA LYS A 112 20.62 -17.22 22.07
C LYS A 112 20.07 -16.70 23.41
N ALA A 113 20.52 -17.26 24.51
CA ALA A 113 20.14 -16.81 25.84
C ALA A 113 20.54 -15.33 26.06
N ILE A 114 19.57 -14.47 26.36
CA ILE A 114 19.73 -13.05 26.62
C ILE A 114 19.69 -12.84 28.13
N LYS A 115 20.74 -12.23 28.69
CA LYS A 115 20.74 -11.83 30.11
C LYS A 115 19.84 -10.60 30.31
N VAL A 116 18.93 -10.70 31.25
CA VAL A 116 18.00 -9.67 31.71
C VAL A 116 18.44 -9.28 33.13
N SER A 117 19.29 -8.25 33.22
CA SER A 117 19.89 -7.77 34.47
C SER A 117 19.12 -6.55 35.00
N VAL A 118 17.91 -6.75 35.49
CA VAL A 118 17.06 -5.66 35.99
C VAL A 118 16.68 -5.87 37.45
N ASN A 119 17.04 -4.90 38.28
CA ASN A 119 16.50 -4.72 39.61
C ASN A 119 14.99 -4.47 39.45
N GLY A 120 14.15 -5.49 39.68
CA GLY A 120 12.70 -5.40 39.48
C GLY A 120 12.05 -6.62 38.84
N VAL A 121 12.81 -7.58 38.32
CA VAL A 121 12.24 -8.88 37.93
C VAL A 121 12.00 -9.73 39.16
N THR A 122 10.74 -10.11 39.37
CA THR A 122 10.25 -10.92 40.49
C THR A 122 10.02 -12.35 40.00
N GLU A 123 10.56 -13.32 40.71
CA GLU A 123 10.33 -14.74 40.41
C GLU A 123 8.84 -15.09 40.52
N GLY A 124 8.36 -15.95 39.62
CA GLY A 124 6.95 -16.37 39.58
C GLY A 124 5.98 -15.31 39.04
N LYS A 125 6.43 -14.07 38.78
CA LYS A 125 5.63 -13.04 38.13
C LYS A 125 5.66 -13.18 36.61
N LYS A 126 4.49 -12.98 35.99
CA LYS A 126 4.32 -12.99 34.53
C LYS A 126 4.61 -11.59 33.96
N TYR A 127 5.38 -11.54 32.88
CA TYR A 127 5.76 -10.32 32.15
C TYR A 127 5.33 -10.42 30.68
N GLN A 128 5.03 -9.27 30.08
CA GLN A 128 4.72 -9.18 28.65
C GLN A 128 6.00 -8.96 27.85
N VAL A 129 6.09 -9.62 26.69
CA VAL A 129 7.25 -9.54 25.80
C VAL A 129 6.83 -8.97 24.45
N TYR A 130 7.55 -7.94 24.03
CA TYR A 130 7.39 -7.36 22.69
C TYR A 130 8.69 -7.43 21.90
N PHE A 131 8.55 -7.53 20.58
CA PHE A 131 9.65 -7.54 19.64
C PHE A 131 9.34 -6.65 18.44
N LEU A 132 10.15 -5.61 18.27
CA LEU A 132 10.13 -4.75 17.08
C LEU A 132 11.21 -5.22 16.11
N ALA A 133 10.83 -5.94 15.07
CA ALA A 133 11.73 -6.36 14.01
C ALA A 133 12.05 -5.19 13.06
N GLY A 134 13.24 -5.23 12.48
CA GLY A 134 13.71 -4.22 11.53
C GLY A 134 14.66 -3.20 12.16
N ASN A 135 15.04 -2.20 11.37
CA ASN A 135 16.02 -1.18 11.78
C ASN A 135 15.42 -0.03 12.61
N GLU A 136 14.09 0.06 12.66
CA GLU A 136 13.42 1.12 13.41
C GLU A 136 13.57 0.94 14.92
N THR A 137 13.49 2.06 15.62
CA THR A 137 13.58 2.09 17.08
C THR A 137 12.38 2.82 17.66
N SER A 138 11.91 2.36 18.81
CA SER A 138 10.83 3.00 19.55
C SER A 138 11.11 2.92 21.05
N SER A 139 10.84 4.00 21.77
CA SER A 139 10.93 4.02 23.24
C SER A 139 9.72 3.34 23.88
N ASN A 140 8.54 3.50 23.28
CA ASN A 140 7.28 2.96 23.77
C ASN A 140 6.45 2.35 22.63
N PRO A 141 6.81 1.15 22.12
CA PRO A 141 6.23 0.59 20.91
C PRO A 141 4.74 0.21 21.04
N ILE A 142 4.17 0.22 22.25
CA ILE A 142 2.74 -0.03 22.46
C ILE A 142 1.87 1.21 22.20
N SER A 143 2.46 2.42 22.23
CA SER A 143 1.73 3.69 21.99
C SER A 143 2.35 4.57 20.90
N ASP A 144 3.62 4.35 20.55
CA ASP A 144 4.33 5.17 19.57
C ASP A 144 3.73 5.00 18.16
N THR A 145 4.02 5.99 17.31
CA THR A 145 3.71 5.98 15.88
C THR A 145 4.99 6.13 15.07
N PHE A 146 5.04 5.50 13.90
CA PHE A 146 6.06 5.77 12.89
C PHE A 146 5.54 6.68 11.79
N THR A 147 6.46 7.46 11.22
CA THR A 147 6.25 8.23 10.00
C THR A 147 7.15 7.64 8.91
N ALA A 148 6.55 7.18 7.81
CA ALA A 148 7.28 6.68 6.66
C ALA A 148 7.55 7.78 5.64
N THR A 149 8.66 7.62 4.92
CA THR A 149 8.86 8.25 3.61
C THR A 149 8.62 7.21 2.52
N TYR A 150 8.44 7.66 1.27
CA TYR A 150 8.19 6.79 0.13
C TYR A 150 9.23 7.01 -0.97
N THR A 151 9.76 5.91 -1.51
CA THR A 151 10.46 5.91 -2.81
C THR A 151 9.52 5.27 -3.83
N GLY A 152 8.94 6.10 -4.70
CA GLY A 152 7.77 5.69 -5.51
C GLY A 152 6.62 5.31 -4.58
N THR A 153 6.17 4.06 -4.66
CA THR A 153 5.09 3.51 -3.83
C THR A 153 5.58 2.64 -2.67
N ASN A 154 6.89 2.55 -2.45
CA ASN A 154 7.49 1.71 -1.40
C ASN A 154 7.86 2.53 -0.17
N SER A 155 7.21 2.19 0.95
CA SER A 155 7.47 2.75 2.27
C SER A 155 8.89 2.44 2.75
N SER A 156 9.53 3.41 3.42
CA SER A 156 10.80 3.22 4.12
C SER A 156 10.78 2.10 5.17
N LEU A 157 9.58 1.75 5.65
CA LEU A 157 9.34 0.71 6.66
C LEU A 157 9.22 -0.71 6.05
N ALA A 158 9.37 -0.81 4.72
CA ALA A 158 9.35 -2.03 3.92
C ALA A 158 10.71 -2.29 3.25
N THR A 159 11.81 -2.03 3.95
CA THR A 159 13.15 -2.24 3.41
C THR A 159 13.42 -3.74 3.22
N ALA A 160 13.86 -4.14 2.01
CA ALA A 160 14.17 -5.52 1.69
C ALA A 160 15.13 -6.15 2.72
N GLY A 161 14.75 -7.29 3.31
CA GLY A 161 15.53 -7.99 4.34
C GLY A 161 15.47 -7.36 5.74
N SER A 162 14.75 -6.24 5.92
CA SER A 162 14.58 -5.53 7.18
C SER A 162 13.19 -4.86 7.26
N PHE A 163 12.16 -5.61 6.87
CA PHE A 163 10.78 -5.15 7.03
C PHE A 163 10.49 -4.88 8.50
N VAL A 164 9.85 -3.73 8.77
CA VAL A 164 9.42 -3.42 10.13
C VAL A 164 8.23 -4.31 10.46
N MET A 165 8.37 -5.07 11.55
CA MET A 165 7.32 -5.93 12.06
C MET A 165 7.19 -5.75 13.55
N PHE A 166 5.97 -5.87 14.06
CA PHE A 166 5.73 -5.77 15.49
C PHE A 166 4.69 -6.79 15.92
N ASN A 167 4.59 -7.03 17.24
CA ASN A 167 3.60 -7.93 17.80
C ASN A 167 2.21 -7.70 17.21
N GLN A 168 1.53 -8.80 16.84
CA GLN A 168 0.13 -8.76 16.43
C GLN A 168 -0.72 -8.14 17.54
N ASN A 169 -1.74 -7.37 17.16
CA ASN A 169 -2.73 -6.89 18.11
C ASN A 169 -4.10 -6.92 17.44
N ASP A 170 -4.67 -8.11 17.37
CA ASP A 170 -6.01 -8.35 16.82
C ASP A 170 -6.90 -9.09 17.83
N LYS A 171 -8.12 -9.43 17.43
CA LYS A 171 -9.10 -10.07 18.31
C LYS A 171 -8.63 -11.44 18.84
N GLN A 172 -7.78 -12.14 18.10
CA GLN A 172 -7.20 -13.44 18.49
C GLN A 172 -5.96 -13.26 19.36
N ASN A 173 -5.06 -12.34 18.99
CA ASN A 173 -3.76 -12.15 19.63
C ASN A 173 -3.66 -10.75 20.23
N LYS A 174 -4.50 -10.45 21.23
CA LYS A 174 -4.48 -9.16 21.93
C LYS A 174 -3.11 -8.93 22.58
N LEU A 175 -2.55 -7.72 22.42
CA LEU A 175 -1.23 -7.35 22.99
C LEU A 175 -0.10 -8.35 22.65
N GLY A 176 -0.12 -8.95 21.46
CA GLY A 176 0.86 -9.96 21.04
C GLY A 176 0.46 -11.41 21.34
N GLY A 177 -0.67 -11.61 22.04
CA GLY A 177 -1.20 -12.92 22.43
C GLY A 177 -0.68 -13.42 23.78
N ASP A 178 -1.42 -14.35 24.40
CA ASP A 178 -1.11 -14.87 25.74
C ASP A 178 0.26 -15.54 25.87
N LYS A 179 0.79 -16.03 24.73
CA LYS A 179 2.08 -16.72 24.62
C LYS A 179 3.28 -15.78 24.43
N ALA A 180 3.05 -14.50 24.17
CA ALA A 180 4.10 -13.48 24.13
C ALA A 180 4.45 -13.01 25.55
N THR A 181 4.55 -13.94 26.50
CA THR A 181 4.77 -13.65 27.91
C THR A 181 5.81 -14.59 28.49
N VAL A 182 6.41 -14.18 29.61
CA VAL A 182 7.45 -14.96 30.27
C VAL A 182 7.28 -14.90 31.79
N THR A 183 7.58 -16.00 32.48
CA THR A 183 7.70 -16.05 33.94
C THR A 183 9.09 -16.57 34.28
N PHE A 184 9.82 -15.80 35.10
CA PHE A 184 11.16 -16.19 35.52
C PHE A 184 11.10 -17.02 36.80
N THR A 185 11.96 -18.04 36.88
CA THR A 185 12.14 -18.89 38.06
C THR A 185 13.61 -18.91 38.45
N SER A 186 13.93 -19.36 39.68
CA SER A 186 15.32 -19.51 40.12
C SER A 186 16.19 -20.33 39.14
N ALA A 187 15.59 -21.30 38.43
CA ALA A 187 16.29 -22.12 37.46
C ALA A 187 16.78 -21.33 36.24
N ASN A 188 16.22 -20.15 35.98
CA ASN A 188 16.55 -19.29 34.83
C ASN A 188 17.70 -18.32 35.10
N LYS A 189 18.42 -18.46 36.21
CA LYS A 189 19.60 -17.63 36.54
C LYS A 189 20.88 -18.04 35.78
N THR A 190 20.80 -19.06 34.91
CA THR A 190 21.93 -19.52 34.09
C THR A 190 21.62 -19.41 32.60
N ALA A 191 22.64 -19.09 31.79
CA ALA A 191 22.52 -19.02 30.34
C ALA A 191 22.19 -20.38 29.70
N THR A 192 22.44 -21.49 30.40
CA THR A 192 22.15 -22.84 29.93
C THR A 192 20.70 -23.27 30.17
N ASN A 193 19.95 -22.54 31.01
CA ASN A 193 18.55 -22.82 31.28
C ASN A 193 17.68 -21.56 31.24
N PRO A 194 17.67 -20.81 30.11
CA PRO A 194 16.91 -19.56 30.00
C PRO A 194 15.40 -19.83 30.06
N ALA A 195 14.65 -18.87 30.60
CA ALA A 195 13.20 -18.83 30.45
C ALA A 195 12.83 -18.76 28.97
N GLN A 196 11.75 -19.41 28.56
CA GLN A 196 11.32 -19.45 27.17
C GLN A 196 10.13 -18.51 26.98
N CYS A 197 10.23 -17.56 26.05
CA CYS A 197 9.07 -16.84 25.53
C CYS A 197 8.63 -17.55 24.24
N GLU A 198 7.59 -18.38 24.35
CA GLU A 198 7.31 -19.44 23.37
C GLU A 198 6.88 -18.94 22.00
N ASN A 199 6.07 -17.88 21.90
CA ASN A 199 5.58 -17.38 20.61
C ASN A 199 5.32 -15.87 20.64
N ILE A 200 6.13 -15.12 19.92
CA ILE A 200 5.93 -13.70 19.64
C ILE A 200 5.47 -13.57 18.19
N TYR A 201 4.17 -13.51 17.95
CA TYR A 201 3.61 -13.37 16.61
C TYR A 201 3.79 -11.95 16.09
N LEU A 202 4.41 -11.81 14.92
CA LEU A 202 4.68 -10.52 14.30
C LEU A 202 3.75 -10.28 13.12
N ASP A 203 3.34 -9.03 12.91
CA ASP A 203 2.78 -8.53 11.66
C ASP A 203 3.73 -7.49 11.06
N ARG A 204 3.94 -7.58 9.74
CA ARG A 204 4.53 -6.48 8.97
C ARG A 204 3.64 -5.25 9.14
N ILE A 205 4.24 -4.09 9.38
CA ILE A 205 3.45 -2.86 9.60
C ILE A 205 2.87 -2.28 8.30
N VAL A 206 3.33 -2.79 7.15
CA VAL A 206 2.90 -2.39 5.81
C VAL A 206 1.93 -3.40 5.21
N ALA A 207 1.10 -2.94 4.28
CA ALA A 207 0.36 -3.74 3.33
C ALA A 207 1.14 -3.87 2.02
N ARG A 208 0.84 -4.91 1.23
CA ARG A 208 1.35 -5.07 -0.14
C ARG A 208 0.20 -4.95 -1.13
N ILE A 209 0.38 -4.17 -2.18
CA ILE A 209 -0.54 -4.11 -3.33
C ILE A 209 0.23 -4.69 -4.51
N ASP A 210 -0.24 -5.80 -5.08
CA ASP A 210 0.39 -6.40 -6.25
C ASP A 210 -0.08 -5.73 -7.55
N ALA A 211 0.71 -5.85 -8.60
CA ALA A 211 0.32 -5.43 -9.94
C ALA A 211 -1.05 -6.00 -10.31
N PRO A 212 -1.95 -5.20 -10.91
CA PRO A 212 -3.28 -5.66 -11.25
C PRO A 212 -3.23 -6.69 -12.40
N SER A 213 -4.07 -7.72 -12.31
CA SER A 213 -4.35 -8.63 -13.42
C SER A 213 -5.38 -7.98 -14.33
N ALA A 214 -4.90 -7.26 -15.33
CA ALA A 214 -5.70 -6.37 -16.18
C ALA A 214 -5.55 -6.66 -17.69
N ASP A 215 -4.52 -7.43 -18.08
CA ASP A 215 -4.17 -7.74 -19.48
C ASP A 215 -5.21 -8.58 -20.22
N ASP A 216 -6.04 -9.35 -19.50
CA ASP A 216 -7.05 -10.22 -20.09
C ASP A 216 -8.27 -9.44 -20.61
N ALA A 217 -8.51 -8.24 -20.08
CA ALA A 217 -9.58 -7.37 -20.55
C ALA A 217 -9.15 -6.64 -21.83
N LYS A 218 -9.47 -7.23 -22.98
CA LYS A 218 -9.05 -6.73 -24.31
C LYS A 218 -10.15 -6.05 -25.11
N ASN A 219 -11.39 -6.11 -24.63
CA ASN A 219 -12.56 -5.56 -25.32
C ASN A 219 -13.49 -4.85 -24.34
N ILE A 220 -14.28 -3.92 -24.89
CA ILE A 220 -15.46 -3.40 -24.20
C ILE A 220 -16.58 -4.44 -24.30
N THR A 221 -17.14 -4.82 -23.16
CA THR A 221 -18.23 -5.77 -23.04
C THR A 221 -19.55 -5.01 -23.09
N VAL A 222 -20.29 -5.13 -24.19
CA VAL A 222 -21.60 -4.48 -24.31
C VAL A 222 -22.68 -5.39 -23.74
N VAL A 223 -23.40 -4.89 -22.74
CA VAL A 223 -24.51 -5.57 -22.10
C VAL A 223 -25.72 -4.65 -21.99
N THR A 224 -26.88 -5.20 -21.64
CA THR A 224 -28.09 -4.44 -21.33
C THR A 224 -28.28 -4.30 -19.82
N GLY A 225 -29.04 -3.29 -19.37
CA GLY A 225 -29.36 -3.10 -17.95
C GLY A 225 -28.41 -2.14 -17.26
N GLU A 226 -28.13 -2.36 -15.97
CA GLU A 226 -27.33 -1.41 -15.17
C GLU A 226 -25.89 -1.24 -15.66
N ASN A 227 -25.34 -2.24 -16.35
CA ASN A 227 -23.97 -2.23 -16.88
C ASN A 227 -23.92 -1.86 -18.38
N ALA A 228 -25.02 -1.34 -18.94
CA ALA A 228 -25.01 -0.90 -20.33
C ALA A 228 -24.02 0.27 -20.52
N PRO A 229 -23.24 0.30 -21.62
CA PRO A 229 -22.41 1.45 -21.93
C PRO A 229 -23.28 2.72 -22.04
N ALA A 230 -22.80 3.81 -21.45
CA ALA A 230 -23.34 5.15 -21.66
C ALA A 230 -22.89 5.72 -23.01
N THR A 231 -21.71 5.31 -23.51
CA THR A 231 -21.23 5.69 -24.83
C THR A 231 -22.01 4.98 -25.93
N GLU A 232 -22.66 5.76 -26.80
CA GLU A 232 -23.46 5.27 -27.92
C GLU A 232 -22.61 4.54 -28.96
N ASN A 233 -23.14 3.41 -29.45
CA ASN A 233 -22.53 2.61 -30.51
C ASN A 233 -21.05 2.27 -30.23
N ILE A 234 -20.67 2.10 -28.97
CA ILE A 234 -19.27 1.89 -28.57
C ILE A 234 -18.63 0.67 -29.27
N ALA A 235 -19.40 -0.40 -29.51
CA ALA A 235 -18.92 -1.59 -30.21
C ALA A 235 -18.63 -1.36 -31.71
N ASP A 236 -19.22 -0.34 -32.32
CA ASP A 236 -18.97 0.02 -33.73
C ASP A 236 -17.71 0.88 -33.88
N TRP A 237 -17.29 1.52 -32.79
CA TRP A 237 -16.19 2.48 -32.76
C TRP A 237 -14.93 1.93 -32.10
N VAL A 238 -15.03 1.19 -31.00
CA VAL A 238 -13.87 0.67 -30.26
C VAL A 238 -13.56 -0.75 -30.75
N GLU A 239 -12.46 -0.89 -31.48
CA GLU A 239 -11.98 -2.17 -32.03
C GLU A 239 -11.33 -3.05 -30.96
N GLY A 240 -10.85 -2.44 -29.87
CA GLY A 240 -10.28 -3.16 -28.73
C GLY A 240 -9.62 -2.20 -27.73
N ILE A 241 -9.24 -2.74 -26.58
CA ILE A 241 -8.54 -2.02 -25.52
C ILE A 241 -7.29 -2.80 -25.10
N ALA A 242 -6.26 -2.11 -24.65
CA ALA A 242 -5.01 -2.70 -24.19
C ALA A 242 -4.58 -2.09 -22.87
N TYR A 243 -4.41 -2.92 -21.83
CA TYR A 243 -3.84 -2.48 -20.56
C TYR A 243 -2.41 -1.96 -20.79
N GLN A 244 -2.09 -0.82 -20.18
CA GLN A 244 -0.79 -0.19 -20.30
C GLN A 244 -0.02 -0.37 -18.99
N ASN A 245 -0.41 0.40 -17.97
CA ASN A 245 0.29 0.60 -16.70
C ASN A 245 -0.74 0.85 -15.58
N TYR A 246 -0.27 0.92 -14.33
CA TYR A 246 -1.09 1.32 -13.18
C TYR A 246 -0.33 2.27 -12.24
N ALA A 247 -1.06 2.94 -11.36
CA ALA A 247 -0.52 3.76 -10.28
C ALA A 247 -1.26 3.51 -8.95
N VAL A 248 -0.68 3.95 -7.82
CA VAL A 248 -1.29 3.84 -6.49
C VAL A 248 -1.27 5.20 -5.81
N SER A 249 -2.40 5.58 -5.21
CA SER A 249 -2.57 6.88 -4.55
C SER A 249 -2.90 6.77 -3.06
N ASN A 250 -2.85 7.93 -2.40
CA ASN A 250 -3.17 8.12 -0.98
C ASN A 250 -2.34 7.19 -0.10
N LEU A 251 -1.03 7.32 -0.24
CA LEU A 251 -0.07 6.57 0.55
C LEU A 251 0.07 7.26 1.92
N ASN A 252 -0.60 6.70 2.94
CA ASN A 252 -0.56 7.25 4.29
C ASN A 252 0.89 7.26 4.79
N THR A 253 1.34 8.37 5.37
CA THR A 253 2.70 8.49 5.90
C THR A 253 2.81 8.11 7.37
N LYS A 254 1.70 7.84 8.08
CA LYS A 254 1.74 7.52 9.51
C LYS A 254 1.13 6.16 9.83
N THR A 255 1.71 5.43 10.79
CA THR A 255 1.17 4.17 11.31
C THR A 255 1.47 4.03 12.79
N ASN A 256 0.64 3.30 13.54
CA ASN A 256 0.98 2.94 14.92
C ASN A 256 2.04 1.83 14.91
N VAL A 257 2.95 1.79 15.88
CA VAL A 257 3.88 0.65 15.99
C VAL A 257 3.09 -0.62 16.28
N MET A 258 2.36 -0.63 17.40
CA MET A 258 1.30 -1.60 17.67
C MET A 258 -0.03 -1.16 17.04
N GLN A 259 -0.68 -2.05 16.30
CA GLN A 259 -1.99 -1.77 15.71
C GLN A 259 -3.03 -1.40 16.79
N GLN A 260 -3.91 -0.43 16.52
CA GLN A 260 -4.90 0.07 17.48
C GLN A 260 -6.33 -0.17 17.00
N TRP A 261 -7.24 -0.36 17.95
CA TRP A 261 -8.65 -0.66 17.71
C TRP A 261 -9.55 0.01 18.76
N GLU A 262 -10.80 0.29 18.40
CA GLU A 262 -11.84 0.59 19.38
C GLU A 262 -12.18 -0.64 20.23
N ASN A 263 -12.97 -0.43 21.29
CA ASN A 263 -13.39 -1.47 22.22
C ASN A 263 -13.87 -2.73 21.49
N GLU A 264 -13.45 -3.90 21.98
CA GLU A 264 -13.81 -5.21 21.42
C GLU A 264 -13.46 -5.41 19.93
N TYR A 265 -12.49 -4.65 19.39
CA TYR A 265 -12.10 -4.69 17.97
C TYR A 265 -13.24 -4.24 17.05
N ALA A 266 -14.13 -3.38 17.54
CA ALA A 266 -15.29 -2.89 16.81
C ALA A 266 -14.93 -1.97 15.63
N LYS A 267 -13.75 -1.35 15.66
CA LYS A 267 -13.25 -0.49 14.58
C LYS A 267 -11.73 -0.43 14.58
N PHE A 268 -11.14 -0.50 13.40
CA PHE A 268 -9.70 -0.31 13.19
C PHE A 268 -9.33 1.19 13.27
N LEU A 269 -8.24 1.50 13.99
CA LEU A 269 -7.78 2.88 14.21
C LEU A 269 -6.38 3.09 13.60
N ALA A 270 -6.32 3.38 12.29
CA ALA A 270 -5.08 3.87 11.67
C ALA A 270 -4.87 5.35 12.02
N PRO A 271 -3.66 5.78 12.42
CA PRO A 271 -3.37 7.19 12.51
C PRO A 271 -3.23 7.76 11.10
N VAL A 272 -3.75 8.97 10.90
CA VAL A 272 -3.69 9.65 9.60
C VAL A 272 -2.50 10.60 9.61
N GLY A 273 -1.56 10.38 8.70
CA GLY A 273 -0.49 11.31 8.37
C GLY A 273 -0.87 12.24 7.21
N THR A 274 0.15 12.78 6.54
CA THR A 274 -0.02 13.29 5.18
C THR A 274 -0.15 12.12 4.21
N TYR A 275 -0.67 12.39 3.01
CA TYR A 275 -0.68 11.40 1.93
C TYR A 275 0.42 11.75 0.92
N THR A 276 1.28 10.80 0.60
CA THR A 276 2.14 10.85 -0.60
C THR A 276 1.34 10.34 -1.79
N LEU A 277 1.52 10.96 -2.97
CA LEU A 277 0.71 10.70 -4.16
C LEU A 277 -0.79 10.77 -3.84
N ASP A 278 -1.23 11.89 -3.27
CA ASP A 278 -2.63 12.09 -2.90
C ASP A 278 -3.55 12.14 -4.13
N TYR A 279 -4.86 12.21 -3.91
CA TYR A 279 -5.84 12.28 -5.01
C TYR A 279 -5.53 13.40 -6.00
N ASP A 280 -5.22 14.61 -5.52
CA ASP A 280 -5.00 15.80 -6.34
C ASP A 280 -3.65 15.74 -7.10
N THR A 281 -2.71 14.90 -6.65
CA THR A 281 -1.50 14.55 -7.42
C THR A 281 -1.86 13.95 -8.78
N TYR A 282 -2.99 13.25 -8.88
CA TYR A 282 -3.51 12.67 -10.14
C TYR A 282 -4.42 13.64 -10.92
N GLY A 283 -4.42 14.90 -10.51
CA GLY A 283 -5.14 15.98 -11.17
C GLY A 283 -6.61 16.06 -10.76
N ASP A 284 -7.40 16.69 -11.62
CA ASP A 284 -8.81 17.00 -11.37
C ASP A 284 -9.71 16.48 -12.50
N LYS A 285 -10.88 17.10 -12.66
CA LYS A 285 -11.86 16.73 -13.68
C LYS A 285 -11.33 16.95 -15.11
N PHE A 286 -10.38 17.83 -15.34
CA PHE A 286 -9.97 18.24 -16.69
C PHE A 286 -8.46 18.13 -16.93
N ASN A 287 -7.67 18.18 -15.86
CA ASN A 287 -6.21 18.21 -15.93
C ASN A 287 -5.61 16.99 -15.23
N ASN A 288 -4.66 16.31 -15.85
CA ASN A 288 -3.93 15.18 -15.25
C ASN A 288 -2.77 15.61 -14.33
N ASN A 289 -2.44 16.91 -14.27
CA ASN A 289 -1.39 17.54 -13.46
C ASN A 289 0.01 16.91 -13.64
N GLY A 290 0.32 16.41 -14.84
CA GLY A 290 1.57 15.71 -15.13
C GLY A 290 1.70 14.34 -14.46
N SER A 291 0.61 13.79 -13.91
CA SER A 291 0.62 12.57 -13.09
C SER A 291 0.93 11.28 -13.83
N LEU A 292 1.02 11.32 -15.16
CA LEU A 292 1.25 10.14 -15.99
C LEU A 292 2.60 9.48 -15.69
N ASP A 293 3.60 10.23 -15.20
CA ASP A 293 4.90 9.70 -14.76
C ASP A 293 4.78 8.77 -13.54
N ASN A 294 3.67 8.84 -12.79
CA ASN A 294 3.42 7.94 -11.66
C ASN A 294 2.87 6.57 -12.09
N PHE A 295 2.51 6.39 -13.37
CA PHE A 295 2.01 5.12 -13.90
C PHE A 295 3.17 4.22 -14.34
N GLY A 296 3.26 3.04 -13.73
CA GLY A 296 4.33 2.08 -13.97
C GLY A 296 3.89 0.63 -14.00
N LYS A 297 4.86 -0.28 -13.86
CA LYS A 297 4.71 -1.74 -13.91
C LYS A 297 5.40 -2.43 -12.74
N ALA A 298 5.45 -1.79 -11.58
CA ALA A 298 6.03 -2.42 -10.39
C ALA A 298 5.27 -3.72 -10.07
N ALA A 299 5.97 -4.78 -9.69
CA ALA A 299 5.33 -6.06 -9.38
C ALA A 299 4.52 -6.00 -8.08
N SER A 300 5.02 -5.22 -7.12
CA SER A 300 4.43 -5.02 -5.80
C SER A 300 4.74 -3.62 -5.29
N ASN A 301 3.87 -3.12 -4.41
CA ASN A 301 3.95 -1.81 -3.77
C ASN A 301 3.75 -2.02 -2.26
N TYR A 302 4.61 -1.45 -1.43
CA TYR A 302 4.49 -1.57 0.03
C TYR A 302 4.05 -0.25 0.67
N VAL A 303 2.83 -0.24 1.20
CA VAL A 303 2.15 0.98 1.67
C VAL A 303 1.71 0.82 3.12
N LEU A 304 1.60 1.92 3.87
CA LEU A 304 1.05 1.85 5.23
C LEU A 304 -0.45 1.58 5.21
N GLU A 305 -0.95 1.06 6.32
CA GLU A 305 -2.39 0.95 6.57
C GLU A 305 -3.10 2.31 6.53
N ASN A 306 -4.36 2.31 6.11
CA ASN A 306 -5.18 3.51 5.94
C ASN A 306 -6.64 3.15 6.18
N THR A 307 -7.39 4.04 6.83
CA THR A 307 -8.84 3.91 7.01
C THR A 307 -9.51 5.26 6.90
N THR A 308 -10.57 5.35 6.09
CA THR A 308 -11.27 6.62 5.85
C THR A 308 -12.68 6.40 5.30
N GLY A 309 -13.60 7.29 5.62
CA GLY A 309 -14.93 7.36 4.99
C GLY A 309 -14.96 8.23 3.72
N ASP A 310 -13.86 8.90 3.41
CA ASP A 310 -13.72 9.80 2.26
C ASP A 310 -13.05 9.06 1.09
N LEU A 311 -13.79 8.88 -0.01
CA LEU A 311 -13.32 8.21 -1.23
C LEU A 311 -12.05 8.86 -1.82
N LYS A 312 -11.88 10.18 -1.68
CA LYS A 312 -10.69 10.89 -2.15
C LYS A 312 -9.46 10.62 -1.28
N LYS A 313 -9.63 10.18 -0.03
CA LYS A 313 -8.53 9.81 0.86
C LYS A 313 -8.26 8.31 0.91
N ALA A 314 -9.11 7.52 0.27
CA ALA A 314 -8.97 6.07 0.20
C ALA A 314 -7.74 5.70 -0.64
N THR A 315 -6.92 4.76 -0.14
CA THR A 315 -5.85 4.18 -0.95
C THR A 315 -6.47 3.50 -2.16
N ALA A 316 -6.03 3.87 -3.36
CA ALA A 316 -6.67 3.49 -4.60
C ALA A 316 -5.65 3.12 -5.68
N VAL A 317 -6.05 2.20 -6.55
CA VAL A 317 -5.33 1.80 -7.76
C VAL A 317 -5.92 2.53 -8.95
N TYR A 318 -5.08 3.21 -9.73
CA TYR A 318 -5.44 3.72 -11.05
C TYR A 318 -4.98 2.76 -12.12
N LEU A 319 -5.85 2.41 -13.06
CA LEU A 319 -5.54 1.59 -14.24
C LEU A 319 -5.50 2.49 -15.46
N CYS A 320 -4.49 2.32 -16.31
CA CYS A 320 -4.39 2.96 -17.61
C CYS A 320 -4.58 1.92 -18.71
N TYR A 321 -5.53 2.17 -19.60
CA TYR A 321 -5.76 1.41 -20.82
C TYR A 321 -5.59 2.32 -22.02
N LYS A 322 -5.30 1.74 -23.18
CA LYS A 322 -5.38 2.38 -24.48
C LYS A 322 -6.54 1.79 -25.28
N ALA A 323 -7.48 2.62 -25.70
CA ALA A 323 -8.52 2.25 -26.65
C ALA A 323 -8.01 2.41 -28.08
N ASN A 324 -8.28 1.40 -28.91
CA ASN A 324 -8.09 1.48 -30.35
C ASN A 324 -9.46 1.73 -30.98
N VAL A 325 -9.65 2.92 -31.54
CA VAL A 325 -10.88 3.29 -32.23
C VAL A 325 -10.73 3.12 -33.74
N LYS A 326 -11.85 2.92 -34.40
CA LYS A 326 -11.97 2.78 -35.86
C LYS A 326 -11.23 3.92 -36.56
N ASN A 327 -10.32 3.55 -37.46
CA ASN A 327 -9.58 4.53 -38.25
C ASN A 327 -10.52 5.19 -39.29
N THR A 328 -10.51 6.52 -39.33
CA THR A 328 -11.25 7.30 -40.33
C THR A 328 -10.29 8.17 -41.14
N ALA A 329 -10.67 8.50 -42.38
CA ALA A 329 -9.83 9.32 -43.26
C ALA A 329 -9.70 10.78 -42.77
N ASP A 330 -10.72 11.27 -42.06
CA ASP A 330 -10.84 12.67 -41.64
C ASP A 330 -10.44 12.88 -40.17
N LYS A 331 -9.54 12.06 -39.61
CA LYS A 331 -9.14 12.15 -38.20
C LYS A 331 -8.25 13.37 -37.93
N ASP A 332 -8.39 13.97 -36.76
CA ASP A 332 -7.61 15.15 -36.39
C ASP A 332 -6.16 14.80 -36.03
N PHE A 333 -5.91 13.59 -35.52
CA PHE A 333 -4.59 13.15 -35.06
C PHE A 333 -4.26 11.73 -35.54
N GLU A 334 -2.99 11.52 -35.89
CA GLU A 334 -2.49 10.21 -36.35
C GLU A 334 -2.10 9.28 -35.19
N ASP A 335 -1.95 9.81 -33.98
CA ASP A 335 -1.44 9.10 -32.79
C ASP A 335 -2.49 8.26 -32.05
N GLY A 336 -3.74 8.28 -32.53
CA GLY A 336 -4.88 7.60 -31.94
C GLY A 336 -5.71 8.47 -31.00
N THR A 337 -5.43 9.78 -30.90
CA THR A 337 -6.28 10.70 -30.16
C THR A 337 -7.68 10.76 -30.77
N PHE A 338 -8.68 10.71 -29.90
CA PHE A 338 -10.09 10.84 -30.28
C PHE A 338 -10.87 11.59 -29.19
N TYR A 339 -12.14 11.87 -29.49
CA TYR A 339 -13.02 12.64 -28.63
C TYR A 339 -14.25 11.85 -28.23
N ARG A 340 -14.78 12.13 -27.05
CA ARG A 340 -16.18 11.84 -26.74
C ARG A 340 -16.93 13.13 -26.49
N TYR A 341 -18.08 13.27 -27.14
CA TYR A 341 -18.96 14.42 -26.97
C TYR A 341 -20.42 13.97 -27.13
N ASP A 342 -21.28 14.43 -26.22
CA ASP A 342 -22.70 14.04 -26.16
C ASP A 342 -22.91 12.51 -26.26
N GLY A 343 -22.13 11.76 -25.47
CA GLY A 343 -22.19 10.30 -25.43
C GLY A 343 -21.64 9.58 -26.66
N LYS A 344 -21.09 10.27 -27.67
CA LYS A 344 -20.62 9.65 -28.93
C LYS A 344 -19.13 9.81 -29.15
N ILE A 345 -18.53 8.84 -29.85
CA ILE A 345 -17.11 8.84 -30.22
C ILE A 345 -16.91 9.54 -31.57
N TYR A 346 -15.89 10.40 -31.63
CA TYR A 346 -15.46 11.07 -32.84
C TYR A 346 -13.95 11.05 -32.96
N THR A 347 -13.44 10.91 -34.18
CA THR A 347 -12.00 11.04 -34.48
C THR A 347 -11.63 12.43 -34.99
N SER A 348 -12.62 13.30 -35.26
CA SER A 348 -12.39 14.71 -35.57
C SER A 348 -13.50 15.65 -35.13
N LEU A 349 -13.14 16.91 -34.86
CA LEU A 349 -14.11 17.98 -34.61
C LEU A 349 -15.02 18.22 -35.83
N GLN A 350 -14.53 17.92 -37.04
CA GLN A 350 -15.31 17.98 -38.27
C GLN A 350 -16.48 16.99 -38.28
N GLN A 351 -16.32 15.81 -37.67
CA GLN A 351 -17.41 14.85 -37.54
C GLN A 351 -18.49 15.36 -36.59
N ILE A 352 -18.10 15.97 -35.46
CA ILE A 352 -19.04 16.61 -34.52
C ILE A 352 -19.84 17.70 -35.23
N TYR A 353 -19.17 18.55 -36.03
CA TYR A 353 -19.84 19.62 -36.79
C TYR A 353 -20.89 19.12 -37.78
N LYS A 354 -20.66 17.94 -38.35
CA LYS A 354 -21.53 17.33 -39.38
C LYS A 354 -22.63 16.44 -38.79
N ASP A 355 -22.54 16.02 -37.53
CA ASP A 355 -23.58 15.20 -36.91
C ASP A 355 -24.82 16.08 -36.65
N PRO A 356 -25.94 15.87 -37.36
CA PRO A 356 -27.14 16.70 -37.21
C PRO A 356 -27.87 16.45 -35.89
N THR A 357 -27.52 15.40 -35.15
CA THR A 357 -28.14 15.03 -33.88
C THR A 357 -27.41 15.60 -32.68
N VAL A 358 -26.29 16.28 -32.89
CA VAL A 358 -25.43 16.83 -31.83
C VAL A 358 -25.22 18.32 -32.05
N GLU A 359 -25.31 19.10 -30.97
CA GLU A 359 -25.04 20.54 -31.03
C GLU A 359 -23.54 20.82 -30.99
N TYR A 360 -23.02 21.38 -32.10
CA TYR A 360 -21.60 21.70 -32.23
C TYR A 360 -21.13 22.72 -31.16
N PRO A 361 -20.15 22.38 -30.30
CA PRO A 361 -19.85 23.15 -29.10
C PRO A 361 -19.02 24.43 -29.34
N PHE A 362 -18.39 24.56 -30.52
CA PHE A 362 -17.47 25.66 -30.79
C PHE A 362 -18.20 26.85 -31.40
N VAL A 363 -18.47 27.87 -30.60
CA VAL A 363 -19.10 29.12 -31.00
C VAL A 363 -18.29 30.31 -30.53
N ASN A 364 -18.26 31.38 -31.34
CA ASN A 364 -17.68 32.65 -30.94
C ASN A 364 -18.58 33.27 -29.87
N LYS A 365 -18.02 33.50 -28.68
CA LYS A 365 -18.77 34.03 -27.53
C LYS A 365 -19.36 35.43 -27.75
N ASP A 366 -18.75 36.24 -28.61
CA ASP A 366 -19.14 37.64 -28.83
C ASP A 366 -20.19 37.76 -29.94
N THR A 367 -20.16 36.85 -30.93
CA THR A 367 -21.06 36.89 -32.09
C THR A 367 -22.11 35.78 -32.11
N GLY A 368 -21.94 34.73 -31.31
CA GLY A 368 -22.80 33.53 -31.31
C GLY A 368 -22.64 32.64 -32.55
N VAL A 369 -21.67 32.94 -33.44
CA VAL A 369 -21.49 32.22 -34.70
C VAL A 369 -20.61 30.97 -34.47
N LYS A 370 -20.95 29.86 -35.14
CA LYS A 370 -20.13 28.63 -35.12
C LYS A 370 -18.71 28.90 -35.60
N VAL A 371 -17.73 28.36 -34.88
CA VAL A 371 -16.32 28.38 -35.27
C VAL A 371 -16.06 27.19 -36.19
N GLU A 372 -15.48 27.43 -37.37
CA GLU A 372 -15.17 26.35 -38.30
C GLU A 372 -14.21 25.31 -37.67
N PRO A 373 -14.38 24.00 -37.95
CA PRO A 373 -13.56 22.95 -37.32
C PRO A 373 -12.05 23.16 -37.48
N ALA A 374 -11.61 23.68 -38.63
CA ALA A 374 -10.22 24.00 -38.90
C ALA A 374 -9.64 25.11 -38.00
N GLU A 375 -10.48 25.99 -37.46
CA GLU A 375 -10.07 26.98 -36.45
C GLU A 375 -10.15 26.43 -35.03
N ALA A 376 -11.20 25.65 -34.72
CA ALA A 376 -11.36 25.01 -33.42
C ALA A 376 -10.20 24.06 -33.09
N ILE A 377 -9.75 23.26 -34.06
CA ILE A 377 -8.65 22.31 -33.84
C ILE A 377 -7.32 22.99 -33.50
N LYS A 378 -7.10 24.23 -33.97
CA LYS A 378 -5.89 25.01 -33.64
C LYS A 378 -5.82 25.38 -32.16
N GLU A 379 -6.91 25.28 -31.40
CA GLU A 379 -6.86 25.48 -29.94
C GLU A 379 -5.99 24.40 -29.29
N ILE A 380 -6.06 23.15 -29.75
CA ILE A 380 -5.40 21.98 -29.11
C ILE A 380 -4.32 21.31 -29.96
N LYS A 381 -4.21 21.65 -31.25
CA LYS A 381 -3.19 21.10 -32.16
C LYS A 381 -2.08 22.12 -32.44
N ASP A 382 -0.84 21.70 -32.28
CA ASP A 382 0.34 22.52 -32.55
C ASP A 382 0.70 22.54 -34.05
N GLU A 383 1.70 23.34 -34.43
CA GLU A 383 2.17 23.48 -35.81
C GLU A 383 2.78 22.19 -36.39
N ASN A 384 3.22 21.26 -35.53
CA ASN A 384 3.76 19.95 -35.91
C ASN A 384 2.67 18.88 -36.00
N GLY A 385 1.42 19.25 -35.74
CA GLY A 385 0.28 18.37 -35.76
C GLY A 385 0.12 17.48 -34.52
N LYS A 386 0.76 17.82 -33.41
CA LYS A 386 0.63 17.14 -32.11
C LYS A 386 -0.34 17.85 -31.20
N LEU A 387 -0.83 17.16 -30.17
CA LEU A 387 -1.54 17.79 -29.07
C LEU A 387 -0.64 18.80 -28.36
N LYS A 388 -1.24 19.91 -27.95
CA LYS A 388 -0.62 20.90 -27.06
C LYS A 388 -0.58 20.39 -25.62
N ASP A 389 0.07 21.17 -24.75
CA ASP A 389 0.24 20.80 -23.35
C ASP A 389 -1.09 20.64 -22.59
N GLU A 390 -1.01 19.89 -21.50
CA GLU A 390 -2.17 19.48 -20.71
C GLU A 390 -2.97 20.67 -20.13
N ASN A 391 -2.37 21.84 -19.87
CA ASN A 391 -3.12 22.98 -19.37
C ASN A 391 -4.04 23.57 -20.45
N ILE A 392 -3.58 23.56 -21.70
CA ILE A 392 -4.39 23.95 -22.86
C ILE A 392 -5.51 22.93 -23.07
N LEU A 393 -5.20 21.63 -22.99
CA LEU A 393 -6.21 20.58 -23.12
C LEU A 393 -7.26 20.67 -22.00
N ALA A 394 -6.85 20.91 -20.75
CA ALA A 394 -7.77 21.09 -19.63
C ALA A 394 -8.72 22.27 -19.83
N THR A 395 -8.19 23.41 -20.30
CA THR A 395 -9.01 24.59 -20.63
C THR A 395 -10.02 24.28 -21.74
N PHE A 396 -9.61 23.50 -22.75
CA PHE A 396 -10.47 23.08 -23.84
C PHE A 396 -11.59 22.12 -23.38
N ARG A 397 -11.24 21.11 -22.58
CA ARG A 397 -12.19 20.16 -21.97
C ARG A 397 -13.23 20.90 -21.13
N GLU A 398 -12.80 21.82 -20.27
CA GLU A 398 -13.69 22.61 -19.41
C GLU A 398 -14.62 23.51 -20.22
N LYS A 399 -14.07 24.24 -21.19
CA LYS A 399 -14.82 25.22 -21.99
C LYS A 399 -15.92 24.58 -22.84
N TYR A 400 -15.65 23.41 -23.41
CA TYR A 400 -16.53 22.78 -24.40
C TYR A 400 -17.22 21.51 -23.89
N ASN A 401 -16.93 21.08 -22.66
CA ASN A 401 -17.44 19.84 -22.07
C ASN A 401 -17.26 18.64 -23.02
N ILE A 402 -16.04 18.52 -23.55
CA ILE A 402 -15.61 17.48 -24.49
C ILE A 402 -14.47 16.69 -23.85
N ASP A 403 -14.54 15.37 -23.94
CA ASP A 403 -13.48 14.50 -23.47
C ASP A 403 -12.43 14.33 -24.58
N VAL A 404 -11.15 14.42 -24.23
CA VAL A 404 -10.04 14.31 -25.17
C VAL A 404 -9.13 13.16 -24.73
N TYR A 405 -9.28 12.01 -25.38
CA TYR A 405 -8.52 10.80 -25.10
C TYR A 405 -7.15 10.86 -25.79
N GLU A 406 -6.17 11.48 -25.13
CA GLU A 406 -4.80 11.63 -25.66
C GLU A 406 -4.20 10.27 -26.04
N GLN A 407 -3.88 10.09 -27.32
CA GLN A 407 -3.34 8.85 -27.90
C GLN A 407 -4.19 7.59 -27.59
N GLY A 408 -5.47 7.80 -27.31
CA GLY A 408 -6.44 6.78 -26.91
C GLY A 408 -6.33 6.32 -25.46
N LEU A 409 -5.56 7.00 -24.61
CA LEU A 409 -5.41 6.64 -23.19
C LEU A 409 -6.70 6.93 -22.41
N MET A 410 -7.06 6.00 -21.53
CA MET A 410 -8.21 6.09 -20.64
C MET A 410 -7.91 5.50 -19.26
N TYR A 411 -8.56 6.03 -18.23
CA TYR A 411 -8.23 5.76 -16.84
C TYR A 411 -9.43 5.28 -16.02
N TYR A 412 -9.14 4.36 -15.10
CA TYR A 412 -10.09 3.87 -14.09
C TYR A 412 -9.47 3.97 -12.71
N ARG A 413 -10.27 4.30 -11.69
CA ARG A 413 -9.83 4.38 -10.30
C ARG A 413 -10.62 3.41 -9.45
N VAL A 414 -9.93 2.54 -8.73
CA VAL A 414 -10.52 1.57 -7.81
C VAL A 414 -10.01 1.85 -6.40
N ALA A 415 -10.88 2.40 -5.55
CA ALA A 415 -10.58 2.54 -4.14
C ALA A 415 -10.58 1.16 -3.47
N LEU A 416 -9.51 0.87 -2.73
CA LEU A 416 -9.37 -0.41 -2.04
C LEU A 416 -10.16 -0.37 -0.74
N ASP A 417 -10.91 -1.45 -0.51
CA ASP A 417 -11.64 -1.65 0.73
C ASP A 417 -11.61 -3.14 1.11
N ASP A 418 -11.00 -3.44 2.25
CA ASP A 418 -10.92 -4.77 2.82
C ASP A 418 -12.30 -5.24 3.32
N GLN A 419 -13.04 -5.89 2.42
CA GLN A 419 -14.41 -6.37 2.64
C GLN A 419 -14.55 -7.39 3.79
N SER A 420 -13.45 -7.92 4.29
CA SER A 420 -13.48 -8.93 5.34
C SER A 420 -13.58 -8.35 6.75
N TYR A 421 -13.36 -7.05 6.90
CA TYR A 421 -13.49 -6.33 8.15
C TYR A 421 -14.64 -5.31 8.03
N LYS A 422 -15.87 -5.81 7.90
CA LYS A 422 -17.07 -4.94 7.96
C LYS A 422 -17.44 -4.68 9.42
N PHE A 423 -17.20 -3.45 9.86
CA PHE A 423 -17.62 -2.99 11.18
C PHE A 423 -19.14 -2.89 11.22
N SER A 424 -19.78 -3.56 12.19
CA SER A 424 -21.20 -3.91 12.21
C SER A 424 -22.17 -2.73 12.37
N SER A 425 -21.68 -1.51 12.55
CA SER A 425 -22.51 -0.32 12.65
C SER A 425 -21.93 0.84 11.83
N THR A 426 -22.56 1.08 10.69
CA THR A 426 -22.78 2.43 10.12
C THR A 426 -21.55 3.27 9.76
N ASN A 427 -20.83 2.89 8.70
CA ASN A 427 -20.43 3.77 7.58
C ASN A 427 -19.45 3.01 6.67
N LEU A 428 -19.62 3.11 5.36
CA LEU A 428 -18.72 2.53 4.36
C LEU A 428 -17.32 3.14 4.55
N TYR A 429 -16.38 2.37 5.10
CA TYR A 429 -15.00 2.81 5.32
C TYR A 429 -14.08 2.09 4.33
N TYR A 430 -13.34 2.84 3.52
CA TYR A 430 -12.24 2.29 2.74
C TYR A 430 -11.08 2.00 3.68
N SER A 431 -10.77 0.71 3.86
CA SER A 431 -9.70 0.30 4.77
C SER A 431 -8.73 -0.65 4.09
N ILE A 432 -7.43 -0.39 4.28
CA ILE A 432 -6.38 -1.36 4.04
C ILE A 432 -5.60 -1.58 5.33
N LEU A 433 -5.45 -2.85 5.71
CA LEU A 433 -4.73 -3.26 6.90
C LEU A 433 -3.33 -3.75 6.58
N ARG A 434 -2.42 -3.53 7.55
CA ARG A 434 -1.08 -4.10 7.56
C ARG A 434 -1.07 -5.63 7.39
N ASN A 435 0.07 -6.17 6.99
CA ASN A 435 0.31 -7.59 6.77
C ASN A 435 -0.78 -8.29 5.90
N SER A 436 -1.26 -7.58 4.89
CA SER A 436 -2.25 -8.07 3.93
C SER A 436 -1.77 -7.80 2.51
N ILE A 437 -2.12 -8.68 1.57
CA ILE A 437 -1.84 -8.52 0.15
C ILE A 437 -3.15 -8.23 -0.59
N TYR A 438 -3.21 -7.11 -1.29
CA TYR A 438 -4.33 -6.72 -2.15
C TYR A 438 -3.98 -7.04 -3.60
N LYS A 439 -4.80 -7.86 -4.24
CA LYS A 439 -4.70 -8.15 -5.67
C LYS A 439 -5.98 -7.71 -6.36
N LEU A 440 -5.83 -6.90 -7.40
CA LEU A 440 -6.93 -6.46 -8.24
C LEU A 440 -6.94 -7.27 -9.53
N LYS A 441 -8.09 -7.84 -9.88
CA LYS A 441 -8.36 -8.49 -11.17
C LYS A 441 -9.45 -7.73 -11.88
N VAL A 442 -9.21 -7.34 -13.13
CA VAL A 442 -10.25 -6.79 -14.01
C VAL A 442 -11.00 -7.97 -14.62
N ASP A 443 -12.31 -8.04 -14.37
CA ASP A 443 -13.17 -9.08 -14.92
C ASP A 443 -13.82 -8.64 -16.23
N ASN A 444 -14.32 -7.41 -16.28
CA ASN A 444 -14.93 -6.83 -17.48
C ASN A 444 -14.74 -5.31 -17.52
N VAL A 445 -14.67 -4.75 -18.72
CA VAL A 445 -14.75 -3.30 -18.97
C VAL A 445 -16.01 -3.07 -19.80
N TYR A 446 -16.91 -2.19 -19.34
CA TYR A 446 -18.23 -1.99 -19.94
C TYR A 446 -18.35 -0.68 -20.75
N ASP A 447 -17.47 0.29 -20.53
CA ASP A 447 -17.44 1.54 -21.29
C ASP A 447 -16.01 2.10 -21.33
N LEU A 448 -15.79 3.20 -22.05
CA LEU A 448 -14.57 3.99 -21.97
C LEU A 448 -14.37 4.51 -20.53
N GLY A 449 -13.11 4.53 -20.12
CA GLY A 449 -12.68 5.18 -18.89
C GLY A 449 -12.73 6.70 -19.01
N ARG A 450 -12.13 7.35 -18.01
CA ARG A 450 -11.94 8.80 -17.97
C ARG A 450 -10.79 9.18 -18.92
N ASP A 451 -10.85 10.34 -19.55
CA ASP A 451 -9.80 10.83 -20.45
C ASP A 451 -8.57 11.39 -19.70
N VAL A 452 -8.76 11.83 -18.45
CA VAL A 452 -7.71 12.08 -17.46
C VAL A 452 -7.96 11.25 -16.19
N PRO A 453 -6.96 10.98 -15.32
CA PRO A 453 -7.10 10.03 -14.22
C PRO A 453 -8.29 10.29 -13.27
N ASN A 454 -8.57 11.56 -12.99
CA ASN A 454 -9.68 12.02 -12.16
C ASN A 454 -10.82 12.69 -12.96
N GLY A 455 -10.84 12.49 -14.28
CA GLY A 455 -11.74 13.14 -15.23
C GLY A 455 -13.23 12.87 -14.99
N PRO A 456 -14.16 13.49 -15.73
CA PRO A 456 -15.58 13.16 -15.60
C PRO A 456 -15.84 11.67 -15.83
N THR A 457 -16.88 11.18 -15.19
CA THR A 457 -17.41 9.88 -15.54
C THR A 457 -18.22 9.97 -16.84
N PRO A 458 -18.24 8.92 -17.68
CA PRO A 458 -19.11 8.83 -18.85
C PRO A 458 -20.58 9.17 -18.60
N ASP A 459 -21.06 8.98 -17.37
CA ASP A 459 -22.39 9.37 -16.89
C ASP A 459 -22.30 9.85 -15.43
N ASP A 460 -23.05 10.89 -15.07
CA ASP A 460 -23.22 11.37 -13.69
C ASP A 460 -24.17 10.47 -12.87
N LYS A 461 -24.89 9.53 -13.51
CA LYS A 461 -25.92 8.74 -12.82
C LYS A 461 -25.36 7.74 -11.83
N LYS A 462 -24.18 7.13 -12.04
CA LYS A 462 -23.49 6.32 -11.00
C LYS A 462 -21.97 6.16 -11.25
N PRO A 463 -21.09 6.53 -10.30
CA PRO A 463 -19.65 6.75 -10.56
C PRO A 463 -18.74 5.52 -10.79
N ASN A 464 -19.20 4.27 -10.68
CA ASN A 464 -18.36 3.04 -10.74
C ASN A 464 -18.82 1.97 -11.76
N TYR A 465 -19.67 2.29 -12.74
CA TYR A 465 -20.36 1.26 -13.54
C TYR A 465 -19.63 0.77 -14.81
N TYR A 466 -18.46 1.33 -15.15
CA TYR A 466 -17.73 1.02 -16.40
C TYR A 466 -16.65 -0.07 -16.26
N LEU A 467 -16.35 -0.52 -15.03
CA LEU A 467 -15.33 -1.53 -14.76
C LEU A 467 -15.87 -2.52 -13.72
N GLN A 468 -15.90 -3.80 -14.06
CA GLN A 468 -16.03 -4.87 -13.08
C GLN A 468 -14.64 -5.35 -12.68
N CYS A 469 -14.36 -5.30 -11.38
CA CYS A 469 -13.14 -5.86 -10.84
C CYS A 469 -13.41 -6.62 -9.55
N THR A 470 -12.55 -7.60 -9.30
CA THR A 470 -12.49 -8.34 -8.05
C THR A 470 -11.22 -7.93 -7.32
N VAL A 471 -11.37 -7.43 -6.10
CA VAL A 471 -10.24 -7.19 -5.18
C VAL A 471 -10.21 -8.34 -4.18
N THR A 472 -9.16 -9.17 -4.26
CA THR A 472 -8.92 -10.22 -3.28
C THR A 472 -7.95 -9.73 -2.22
N VAL A 473 -8.27 -9.97 -0.95
CA VAL A 473 -7.38 -9.67 0.17
C VAL A 473 -6.84 -10.99 0.70
N ASN A 474 -5.53 -11.16 0.64
CA ASN A 474 -4.86 -12.39 1.02
C ASN A 474 -4.01 -12.19 2.27
N GLN A 475 -3.86 -13.26 3.04
CA GLN A 475 -2.92 -13.26 4.16
C GLN A 475 -1.49 -13.31 3.62
N TRP A 476 -0.65 -12.41 4.09
CA TRP A 476 0.76 -12.37 3.71
C TRP A 476 1.59 -13.18 4.68
N VAL A 477 2.03 -14.37 4.26
CA VAL A 477 2.62 -15.35 5.18
C VAL A 477 3.91 -15.94 4.65
N VAL A 478 4.64 -16.60 5.53
CA VAL A 478 5.75 -17.49 5.18
C VAL A 478 5.24 -18.89 4.88
N SER A 479 5.86 -19.54 3.88
CA SER A 479 5.54 -20.91 3.48
C SER A 479 6.25 -21.91 4.38
N GLU A 480 5.53 -22.93 4.85
CA GLU A 480 6.16 -24.11 5.46
C GLU A 480 6.16 -25.25 4.43
N GLN A 481 7.35 -25.76 4.07
CA GLN A 481 7.46 -27.01 3.32
C GLN A 481 7.74 -28.14 4.31
N SER A 482 6.72 -28.94 4.63
CA SER A 482 6.92 -30.16 5.40
C SER A 482 7.69 -31.18 4.55
N VAL A 483 8.96 -31.41 4.86
CA VAL A 483 9.75 -32.49 4.25
C VAL A 483 9.64 -33.70 5.18
N SER A 484 8.85 -34.70 4.77
CA SER A 484 8.91 -36.04 5.38
C SER A 484 9.91 -36.86 4.57
N LEU A 485 11.10 -37.09 5.15
CA LEU A 485 11.99 -38.14 4.68
C LEU A 485 11.48 -39.45 5.29
N LYS A 486 10.97 -40.36 4.45
CA LYS A 486 10.66 -41.74 4.84
C LYS A 486 11.91 -42.59 4.79
#